data_AF-A0A543NH68-F1
#
_entry.id   AF-A0A543NH68-F1
#
_cell.length_a   1.000
_cell.length_b   1.000
_cell.length_c   1.000
_cell.angle_alpha   90.00
_cell.angle_beta   90.00
_cell.angle_gamma   90.00
#
_symmetry.space_group_name_H-M   'P 1'
#
loop_
_entity.id
_entity.type
_entity.pdbx_description
1 polymer ?
#
loop_
_entity_poly.entity_id
_entity_poly.type
_entity_poly.pdbx_seq_one_letter_code
_entity_poly.pdbx_strand_id
1 'polypeptide(L)'
;MTVTLPSYNPRHPYPEWRDEFGPRGYVISRTYGESGEVIVHAVFCVPFPVGCARQHGFTEHVAAPPERFRRTLLAQVEEFERHAARCAECGRARENAALHVALQ
;
A
#
# COMPACT_ATOMS: atom_id res chain seq x y z
N MET A 1 31.72 3.59 17.33
CA MET A 1 30.54 3.06 16.62
C MET A 1 29.36 3.95 16.97
N THR A 2 28.94 4.80 16.05
CA THR A 2 27.78 5.67 16.26
C THR A 2 26.54 4.83 15.99
N VAL A 3 25.80 4.49 17.04
CA VAL A 3 24.51 3.81 16.92
C VAL A 3 23.52 4.87 16.45
N THR A 4 23.22 4.89 15.15
CA THR A 4 22.13 5.71 14.62
C THR A 4 20.82 5.12 15.15
N LEU A 5 20.23 5.77 16.15
CA LEU A 5 18.88 5.45 16.59
C LEU A 5 17.94 5.60 15.38
N PRO A 6 17.01 4.67 15.12
CA PRO A 6 16.03 4.85 14.05
C PRO A 6 15.26 6.14 14.32
N SER A 7 15.28 7.09 13.37
CA SER A 7 14.48 8.30 13.50
C SER A 7 13.02 7.89 13.56
N TYR A 8 12.37 8.20 14.69
CA TYR A 8 10.93 8.00 14.82
C TYR A 8 10.24 8.96 13.84
N ASN A 9 9.78 8.43 12.72
CA ASN A 9 9.03 9.20 11.73
C ASN A 9 7.54 8.85 11.87
N PRO A 10 6.76 9.64 12.63
CA PRO A 10 5.35 9.34 12.86
C PRO A 10 4.60 9.25 11.54
N ARG A 11 3.93 8.11 11.34
CA ARG A 11 3.05 7.93 10.17
C ARG A 11 1.79 8.74 10.38
N HIS A 12 1.59 9.76 9.57
CA HIS A 12 0.38 10.56 9.58
C HIS A 12 -0.60 10.04 8.52
N PRO A 13 -1.91 9.99 8.79
CA PRO A 13 -2.90 9.69 7.76
C PRO A 13 -2.74 10.62 6.54
N TYR A 14 -2.97 10.08 5.34
CA TYR A 14 -3.00 10.86 4.09
C TYR A 14 -4.40 10.79 3.47
N PRO A 15 -5.34 11.64 3.93
CA PRO A 15 -6.77 11.47 3.64
C PRO A 15 -7.13 11.65 2.16
N GLU A 16 -6.36 12.45 1.41
CA GLU A 16 -6.62 12.75 -0.01
C GLU A 16 -6.79 11.49 -0.88
N TRP A 17 -6.11 10.40 -0.52
CA TRP A 17 -6.11 9.15 -1.26
C TRP A 17 -6.76 7.99 -0.51
N ARG A 18 -7.27 8.24 0.70
CA ARG A 18 -7.97 7.22 1.49
C ARG A 18 -9.22 6.74 0.77
N ASP A 19 -10.02 7.65 0.24
CA ASP A 19 -11.29 7.30 -0.41
C ASP A 19 -11.08 6.58 -1.75
N GLU A 20 -9.97 6.86 -2.44
CA GLU A 20 -9.62 6.22 -3.70
C GLU A 20 -9.11 4.78 -3.50
N PHE A 21 -8.16 4.56 -2.57
CA PHE A 21 -7.48 3.28 -2.41
C PHE A 21 -7.94 2.44 -1.21
N GLY A 22 -8.64 3.04 -0.26
CA GLY A 22 -9.20 2.34 0.90
C GLY A 22 -10.16 1.21 0.52
N PRO A 23 -11.16 1.46 -0.36
CA PRO A 23 -12.04 0.41 -0.90
C PRO A 23 -11.30 -0.71 -1.66
N ARG A 24 -10.04 -0.46 -2.06
CA ARG A 24 -9.16 -1.42 -2.75
C ARG A 24 -8.23 -2.16 -1.78
N GLY A 25 -8.38 -1.95 -0.47
CA GLY A 25 -7.65 -2.67 0.58
C GLY A 25 -6.33 -2.04 1.03
N TYR A 26 -6.10 -0.77 0.71
CA TYR A 26 -4.87 -0.06 1.07
C TYR A 26 -5.09 0.97 2.19
N VAL A 27 -4.21 0.94 3.19
CA VAL A 27 -4.03 2.02 4.15
C VAL A 27 -3.01 3.01 3.62
N ILE A 28 -3.40 4.28 3.52
CA ILE A 28 -2.55 5.35 3.04
C ILE A 28 -2.08 6.23 4.21
N SER A 29 -0.76 6.38 4.31
CA SER A 29 -0.11 7.25 5.30
C SER A 29 1.04 8.01 4.68
N ARG A 30 1.55 9.03 5.35
CA ARG A 30 2.74 9.79 4.96
C ARG A 30 3.75 9.89 6.09
N THR A 31 5.00 10.05 5.71
CA THR A 31 6.12 10.39 6.60
C THR A 31 6.83 11.63 6.08
N TYR A 32 7.57 12.31 6.95
CA TYR A 32 8.33 13.51 6.61
C TYR A 32 9.82 13.29 6.87
N GLY A 33 10.67 13.44 5.87
CA GLY A 33 12.12 13.40 6.08
C GLY A 33 12.63 14.66 6.78
N GLU A 34 13.88 14.63 7.22
CA GLU A 34 14.53 15.75 7.93
C GLU A 34 14.59 17.04 7.10
N SER A 35 14.59 16.89 5.77
CA SER A 35 14.56 17.96 4.77
C SER A 35 13.15 18.50 4.48
N GLY A 36 12.11 17.94 5.12
CA GLY A 36 10.71 18.23 4.81
C GLY A 36 10.16 17.47 3.60
N GLU A 37 10.92 16.53 3.02
CA GLU A 37 10.40 15.66 1.96
C GLU A 37 9.22 14.83 2.46
N VAL A 38 8.16 14.73 1.65
CA VAL A 38 6.99 13.91 1.97
C VAL A 38 7.14 12.59 1.24
N ILE A 39 7.04 11.48 1.97
CA ILE A 39 6.90 10.14 1.39
C ILE A 39 5.53 9.61 1.73
N VAL A 40 4.77 9.22 0.71
CA VAL A 40 3.47 8.57 0.88
C VAL A 40 3.65 7.06 0.82
N HIS A 41 2.97 6.36 1.70
CA HIS A 41 3.00 4.91 1.88
C HIS A 41 1.61 4.35 1.63
N ALA A 42 1.53 3.31 0.81
CA ALA A 42 0.37 2.44 0.67
C ALA A 42 0.73 1.07 1.22
N VAL A 43 -0.07 0.56 2.16
CA VAL A 43 0.09 -0.79 2.69
C VAL A 43 -1.18 -1.57 2.41
N PHE A 44 -1.05 -2.69 1.69
CA PHE A 44 -2.14 -3.63 1.50
C PHE A 44 -2.41 -4.37 2.82
N CYS A 45 -3.66 -4.38 3.27
CA CYS A 45 -3.98 -4.70 4.68
C CYS A 45 -3.96 -6.18 5.04
N VAL A 46 -3.78 -7.05 4.06
CA VAL A 46 -3.65 -8.50 4.27
C VAL A 46 -2.47 -9.03 3.44
N PRO A 47 -1.89 -10.18 3.82
CA PRO A 47 -0.84 -10.77 3.03
C PRO A 47 -1.30 -11.18 1.63
N PHE A 48 -0.46 -11.00 0.62
CA PHE A 48 -0.72 -11.60 -0.69
C PHE A 48 -0.47 -13.12 -0.67
N PRO A 49 -1.22 -13.89 -1.48
CA PRO A 49 -0.87 -15.28 -1.77
C PRO A 49 0.56 -15.40 -2.29
N VAL A 50 1.44 -16.10 -1.55
CA VAL A 50 2.89 -16.11 -1.79
C VAL A 50 3.26 -16.52 -3.22
N GLY A 51 2.56 -17.51 -3.78
CA GLY A 51 2.78 -17.96 -5.16
C GLY A 51 2.48 -16.88 -6.19
N CYS A 52 1.32 -16.24 -6.07
CA CYS A 52 0.89 -15.16 -6.97
C CYS A 52 1.77 -13.92 -6.81
N ALA A 53 2.11 -13.56 -5.57
CA ALA A 53 2.98 -12.42 -5.29
C ALA A 53 4.35 -12.56 -5.97
N ARG A 54 4.97 -13.76 -5.90
CA ARG A 54 6.25 -14.02 -6.58
C ARG A 54 6.12 -14.06 -8.10
N GLN A 55 5.07 -14.68 -8.62
CA GLN A 55 4.87 -14.82 -10.06
C GLN A 55 4.58 -13.48 -10.76
N HIS A 56 3.83 -12.60 -10.10
CA HIS A 56 3.36 -11.32 -10.67
C HIS A 56 4.11 -10.10 -10.11
N GLY A 57 4.98 -10.29 -9.13
CA GLY A 57 5.75 -9.20 -8.52
C GLY A 57 4.90 -8.27 -7.64
N PHE A 58 3.84 -8.77 -7.01
CA PHE A 58 3.03 -7.96 -6.10
C PHE A 58 3.79 -7.64 -4.82
N THR A 59 3.75 -6.38 -4.40
CA THR A 59 4.36 -5.91 -3.14
C THR A 59 3.30 -5.34 -2.21
N GLU A 60 3.31 -5.74 -0.94
CA GLU A 60 2.31 -5.26 0.02
C GLU A 60 2.52 -3.78 0.39
N HIS A 61 3.72 -3.26 0.14
CA HIS A 61 4.10 -1.90 0.48
C HIS A 61 4.62 -1.15 -0.74
N VAL A 62 4.01 0.01 -1.00
CA VAL A 62 4.50 1.01 -1.96
C VAL A 62 4.84 2.27 -1.19
N ALA A 63 6.04 2.82 -1.44
CA ALA A 63 6.45 4.12 -0.91
C ALA A 63 6.99 4.99 -2.04
N ALA A 64 6.48 6.21 -2.17
CA ALA A 64 6.92 7.14 -3.19
C ALA A 64 6.61 8.60 -2.80
N PRO A 65 7.31 9.57 -3.39
CA PRO A 65 6.91 10.97 -3.36
C PRO A 65 5.48 11.18 -3.94
N PRO A 66 4.71 12.16 -3.43
CA PRO A 66 3.32 12.36 -3.82
C PRO A 66 3.10 12.45 -5.35
N GLU A 67 4.00 13.13 -6.06
CA GLU A 67 3.88 13.36 -7.51
C GLU A 67 4.00 12.08 -8.35
N ARG A 68 4.57 11.01 -7.78
CA ARG A 68 4.69 9.69 -8.44
C ARG A 68 3.76 8.65 -7.85
N PHE A 69 3.40 8.79 -6.57
CA PHE A 69 2.72 7.76 -5.80
C PHE A 69 1.43 7.28 -6.45
N ARG A 70 0.52 8.19 -6.80
CA ARG A 70 -0.79 7.82 -7.35
C ARG A 70 -0.66 6.95 -8.60
N ARG A 71 0.21 7.32 -9.53
CA ARG A 71 0.45 6.55 -10.77
C ARG A 71 1.07 5.18 -10.48
N THR A 72 2.06 5.12 -9.58
CA THR A 72 2.71 3.87 -9.21
C THR A 72 1.72 2.90 -8.56
N LEU A 73 0.93 3.39 -7.60
CA LEU A 73 -0.03 2.57 -6.89
C LEU A 73 -1.17 2.12 -7.83
N LEU A 74 -1.71 3.01 -8.66
CA LEU A 74 -2.77 2.64 -9.62
C LEU A 74 -2.34 1.51 -10.55
N ALA A 75 -1.14 1.60 -11.13
CA ALA A 75 -0.64 0.54 -12.03
C ALA A 75 -0.56 -0.81 -11.31
N GLN A 76 -0.08 -0.83 -10.07
CA GLN A 76 -0.01 -2.05 -9.27
C GLN A 76 -1.40 -2.59 -8.90
N VAL A 77 -2.32 -1.71 -8.53
CA VAL A 77 -3.70 -2.11 -8.21
C VAL A 77 -4.39 -2.70 -9.43
N GLU A 78 -4.29 -2.06 -10.59
CA GLU A 78 -4.89 -2.55 -11.84
C GLU A 78 -4.35 -3.92 -12.24
N GLU A 79 -3.04 -4.16 -12.05
CA GLU A 79 -2.43 -5.47 -12.27
C GLU A 79 -3.02 -6.52 -11.32
N PHE A 80 -3.05 -6.21 -10.02
CA PHE A 80 -3.56 -7.11 -9.00
C PHE A 80 -5.04 -7.42 -9.19
N GLU A 81 -5.88 -6.41 -9.46
CA GLU A 81 -7.31 -6.60 -9.68
C GLU A 81 -7.61 -7.45 -10.91
N ARG A 82 -6.86 -7.25 -11.99
CA ARG A 82 -6.97 -8.08 -13.19
C ARG A 82 -6.63 -9.54 -12.93
N HIS A 83 -5.62 -9.80 -12.11
CA HIS A 83 -5.28 -11.15 -11.67
C HIS A 83 -6.35 -11.73 -10.72
N ALA A 84 -6.76 -10.96 -9.72
CA ALA A 84 -7.75 -11.35 -8.70
C ALA A 84 -9.11 -11.72 -9.31
N ALA A 85 -9.49 -11.09 -10.42
CA ALA A 85 -10.70 -11.45 -11.18
C ALA A 85 -10.67 -12.89 -11.74
N ARG A 86 -9.49 -13.54 -11.79
CA ARG A 86 -9.30 -14.89 -12.34
C ARG A 86 -8.70 -15.88 -11.33
N CYS A 87 -8.28 -15.39 -10.16
CA CYS A 87 -7.64 -16.18 -9.11
C CYS A 87 -8.44 -16.05 -7.82
N ALA A 88 -9.13 -17.13 -7.42
CA ALA A 88 -10.02 -17.12 -6.27
C ALA A 88 -9.30 -16.76 -4.95
N GLU A 89 -8.02 -17.14 -4.80
CA GLU A 89 -7.23 -16.80 -3.61
C GLU A 89 -6.92 -15.30 -3.54
N CYS A 90 -6.51 -14.71 -4.65
CA CYS A 90 -6.26 -13.26 -4.74
C CYS A 90 -7.56 -12.45 -4.67
N GLY A 91 -8.67 -12.97 -5.21
CA GLY A 91 -10.01 -12.38 -5.05
C GLY A 91 -10.40 -12.26 -3.59
N ARG A 92 -10.27 -13.35 -2.81
CA ARG A 92 -10.51 -13.34 -1.36
C ARG A 92 -9.58 -12.40 -0.61
N ALA A 93 -8.30 -12.36 -0.97
CA ALA A 93 -7.35 -11.43 -0.36
C ALA A 93 -7.80 -9.97 -0.57
N ARG A 94 -8.27 -9.61 -1.78
CA ARG A 94 -8.80 -8.27 -2.07
C ARG A 94 -10.02 -7.92 -1.20
N GLU A 95 -10.98 -8.83 -1.14
CA GLU A 95 -12.21 -8.63 -0.35
C GLU A 95 -11.90 -8.46 1.13
N ASN A 96 -11.04 -9.32 1.68
CA ASN A 96 -10.61 -9.24 3.08
C ASN A 96 -9.86 -7.94 3.37
N ALA A 97 -8.98 -7.51 2.47
CA ALA A 97 -8.26 -6.25 2.62
C ALA A 97 -9.22 -5.05 2.68
N ALA A 98 -10.19 -4.99 1.78
CA ALA A 98 -11.19 -3.91 1.75
C ALA A 98 -12.02 -3.88 3.04
N LEU A 99 -12.43 -5.05 3.56
CA LEU A 99 -13.12 -5.16 4.84
C LEU A 99 -12.26 -4.68 6.01
N HIS A 100 -10.98 -5.07 6.05
CA HIS A 100 -10.07 -4.62 7.10
C HIS A 100 -9.89 -3.10 7.12
N VAL A 101 -9.78 -2.45 5.95
CA VAL A 101 -9.67 -0.98 5.87
C VAL A 101 -10.97 -0.32 6.35
N ALA A 102 -12.13 -0.85 5.98
CA ALA A 102 -13.42 -0.29 6.33
C ALA A 102 -13.71 -0.31 7.85
N LEU A 103 -13.04 -1.19 8.59
CA LEU A 103 -13.16 -1.33 10.04
C LEU A 103 -12.19 -0.45 10.85
N GLN A 104 -11.33 0.33 10.18
CA GLN A 104 -10.35 1.25 10.79
C GLN A 104 -10.80 2.71 10.77
#